data_AF-A0A2N6ECF5-F1
#
_entry.id   AF-A0A2N6ECF5-F1
#
_cell.length_a   1.000
_cell.length_b   1.000
_cell.length_c   1.000
_cell.angle_alpha   90.00
_cell.angle_beta   90.00
_cell.angle_gamma   90.00
#
_symmetry.space_group_name_H-M   'P 1'
#
loop_
_entity.id
_entity.type
_entity.pdbx_description
1 polymer ?
#
loop_
_entity_poly.entity_id
_entity_poly.type
_entity_poly.pdbx_seq_one_letter_code
_entity_poly.pdbx_strand_id
1 'polypeptide(L)' 'MFKKPVTIQYPEQKRIPPPRYRARIVLTRDPDGGERCVACHLCSGACPVDCISMQAA' A
#
# COMPACT_ATOMS: atom_id res chain seq x y z
N MET A 1 19.51 21.98 27.53
CA MET A 1 19.90 20.58 27.24
C MET A 1 18.95 19.52 27.83
N PHE A 2 17.88 19.89 28.56
CA PHE A 2 17.01 18.95 29.31
C PHE A 2 15.79 18.39 28.54
N LYS A 3 15.70 18.55 27.22
CA LYS A 3 14.60 17.96 26.44
C LYS A 3 14.99 16.55 26.00
N LYS A 4 14.07 15.61 26.20
CA LYS A 4 14.22 14.24 25.68
C LYS A 4 14.33 14.28 24.14
N PRO A 5 15.12 13.39 23.53
CA PRO A 5 15.23 13.30 22.08
C PRO A 5 13.87 12.93 21.47
N VAL A 6 13.56 13.49 20.30
CA VAL A 6 12.31 13.25 19.55
C VAL A 6 12.36 11.93 18.76
N THR A 7 13.52 11.29 18.70
CA THR A 7 13.75 10.06 17.93
C THR A 7 12.97 8.86 18.50
N ILE A 8 12.47 8.01 17.61
CA ILE A 8 11.87 6.71 17.94
C ILE A 8 12.89 5.59 17.72
N GLN A 9 12.84 4.54 18.53
CA GLN A 9 13.73 3.39 18.40
C GLN A 9 13.07 2.31 17.54
N TYR A 10 13.39 2.28 16.24
CA TYR A 10 12.94 1.22 15.34
C TYR A 10 13.88 0.01 15.43
N PRO A 11 13.38 -1.25 15.43
CA PRO A 11 12.02 -1.71 15.12
C PRO A 11 11.03 -1.80 16.29
N GLU A 12 11.48 -1.61 17.53
CA GLU A 12 10.67 -1.80 18.75
C GLU A 12 9.53 -0.77 18.86
N GLN A 13 9.76 0.44 18.40
CA GLN A 13 8.80 1.54 18.35
C GLN A 13 8.56 1.96 16.89
N LYS A 14 7.32 1.79 16.43
CA LYS A 14 6.88 2.17 15.08
C LYS A 14 5.96 3.38 15.15
N ARG A 15 6.02 4.24 14.13
CA ARG A 15 5.03 5.32 13.97
C ARG A 15 3.69 4.72 13.57
N ILE A 16 2.61 5.29 14.08
CA ILE A 16 1.27 5.00 13.60
C ILE A 16 1.07 5.80 12.31
N PRO A 17 0.96 5.13 11.14
CA PRO A 17 0.67 5.83 9.90
C PRO A 17 -0.75 6.43 9.95
N PRO A 18 -0.98 7.60 9.33
CA PRO A 18 -2.34 8.15 9.23
C PRO A 18 -3.24 7.24 8.39
N PRO A 19 -4.58 7.32 8.52
CA PRO A 19 -5.51 6.45 7.81
C PRO A 19 -5.39 6.46 6.28
N ARG A 20 -4.85 7.54 5.68
CA ARG A 20 -4.65 7.70 4.23
C ARG A 20 -3.22 7.45 3.77
N TYR A 21 -2.41 6.80 4.60
CA TYR A 21 -1.01 6.49 4.25
C TYR A 21 -0.95 5.57 3.03
N ARG A 22 -0.19 5.98 2.00
CA ARG A 22 0.01 5.20 0.78
C ARG A 22 1.12 4.18 0.99
N ALA A 23 0.75 2.99 1.45
CA ALA A 23 1.66 1.88 1.69
C ALA A 23 1.77 0.96 0.46
N ARG A 24 2.05 -0.33 0.71
CA ARG A 24 2.08 -1.37 -0.32
C ARG A 24 0.71 -1.51 -0.99
N ILE A 25 0.72 -1.64 -2.31
CA ILE A 25 -0.46 -1.96 -3.12
C ILE A 25 -0.89 -3.40 -2.81
N VAL A 26 -2.19 -3.62 -2.56
CA VAL A 26 -2.76 -4.93 -2.21
C VAL A 26 -4.02 -5.16 -3.04
N LEU A 27 -4.18 -6.37 -3.58
CA LEU A 27 -5.43 -6.81 -4.18
C LEU A 27 -6.42 -7.17 -3.07
N THR A 28 -7.53 -6.45 -3.03
CA THR A 28 -8.60 -6.71 -2.07
C THR A 28 -9.54 -7.79 -2.58
N ARG A 29 -10.16 -8.51 -1.66
CA ARG A 29 -11.22 -9.47 -1.94
C ARG A 29 -12.60 -8.88 -1.63
N ASP A 30 -13.60 -9.40 -2.31
CA ASP A 30 -15.00 -9.16 -1.98
C ASP A 30 -15.40 -9.87 -0.68
N PRO A 31 -16.54 -9.48 -0.06
CA PRO A 31 -17.04 -10.14 1.14
C PRO A 31 -17.22 -11.66 0.97
N ASP A 32 -17.53 -12.11 -0.25
CA ASP A 32 -17.70 -13.52 -0.61
C ASP A 32 -16.36 -14.25 -0.87
N GLY A 33 -15.22 -13.55 -0.75
CA GLY A 33 -13.87 -14.12 -0.83
C GLY A 33 -13.24 -14.13 -2.22
N GLY A 34 -13.97 -13.75 -3.27
CA GLY A 34 -13.43 -13.57 -4.63
C GLY A 34 -12.48 -12.37 -4.72
N GLU A 35 -11.54 -12.39 -5.66
CA GLU A 35 -10.70 -11.22 -5.94
C GLU A 35 -11.49 -10.13 -6.66
N ARG A 36 -11.30 -8.86 -6.26
CA ARG A 36 -11.97 -7.72 -6.92
C ARG A 36 -11.39 -7.35 -8.29
N CYS A 37 -10.20 -7.83 -8.60
CA CYS A 37 -9.53 -7.52 -9.86
C CYS A 37 -10.21 -8.29 -10.99
N VAL A 38 -10.68 -7.59 -12.02
CA VAL A 38 -11.30 -8.19 -13.22
C VAL A 38 -10.40 -8.13 -14.45
N ALA A 39 -9.09 -7.95 -14.24
CA ALA A 39 -8.09 -7.80 -15.31
C ALA A 39 -8.43 -6.71 -16.36
N CYS A 40 -9.02 -5.58 -15.94
CA CYS A 40 -9.43 -4.50 -16.85
C CYS A 40 -8.29 -3.61 -17.38
N HIS A 41 -7.05 -3.83 -16.94
CA HIS A 41 -5.85 -3.05 -17.29
C HIS A 41 -5.87 -1.54 -16.93
N LEU A 42 -6.93 -1.02 -16.30
CA LEU A 42 -7.05 0.41 -15.96
C LEU A 42 -5.96 0.89 -14.99
N CYS A 43 -5.59 0.08 -13.99
CA CYS A 43 -4.54 0.45 -13.04
C CYS A 43 -3.14 0.47 -13.67
N SER A 44 -2.87 -0.42 -14.62
CA SER A 44 -1.63 -0.45 -15.40
C SER A 44 -1.56 0.77 -16.35
N GLY A 45 -2.63 1.03 -17.11
CA GLY A 45 -2.68 2.20 -18.01
C GLY A 45 -2.68 3.56 -17.31
N ALA A 46 -3.14 3.63 -16.06
CA ALA A 46 -3.08 4.86 -15.25
C ALA A 46 -1.75 5.04 -14.50
N CYS A 47 -0.85 4.05 -14.52
CA CYS A 47 0.40 4.11 -13.78
C CYS A 47 1.35 5.13 -14.43
N PRO A 48 1.82 6.17 -13.73
CA PRO A 48 2.68 7.19 -14.32
C PRO A 48 4.13 6.72 -14.55
N VAL A 49 4.48 5.54 -14.04
CA VAL A 49 5.85 4.98 -14.08
C VAL A 49 5.88 3.56 -14.65
N ASP A 50 4.77 3.12 -15.25
CA ASP A 50 4.63 1.81 -15.91
C ASP A 50 5.13 0.61 -15.07
N CYS A 51 4.93 0.65 -13.75
CA CYS A 51 5.44 -0.40 -12.83
C CYS A 51 4.49 -1.57 -12.60
N ILE A 52 3.34 -1.59 -13.29
CA ILE A 52 2.31 -2.63 -13.15
C ILE A 52 2.20 -3.41 -14.45
N SER A 53 2.60 -4.69 -14.41
CA SER A 53 2.38 -5.66 -15.49
C SER A 53 1.20 -6.57 -15.14
N MET A 54 0.40 -6.93 -16.15
CA MET A 54 -0.79 -7.77 -15.99
C MET A 54 -0.89 -8.79 -17.12
N GLN A 55 -1.37 -9.99 -16.79
CA GLN A 55 -1.71 -11.03 -17.75
C GLN A 55 -3.09 -11.58 -17.38
N ALA A 56 -4.02 -11.55 -18.33
CA ALA A 56 -5.30 -12.25 -18.18
C ALA A 56 -5.05 -13.76 -18.26
N ALA A 57 -5.69 -14.51 -17.38
CA ALA A 57 -5.66 -15.97 -17.37
C ALA A 57 -6.65 -16.54 -18.40
#